data_AF-A0A388SIF9-F1
#
_entry.id   AF-A0A388SIF9-F1
#
_cell.length_a   1.000
_cell.length_b   1.000
_cell.length_c   1.000
_cell.angle_alpha   90.00
_cell.angle_beta   90.00
_cell.angle_gamma   90.00
#
_symmetry.space_group_name_H-M   'P 1'
#
loop_
_entity.id
_entity.type
_entity.pdbx_description
1 polymer ?
#
loop_
_entity_poly.entity_id
_entity_poly.type
_entity_poly.pdbx_seq_one_letter_code
_entity_poly.pdbx_strand_id
1 'polypeptide(L)'
;MRTHPEPRTHLHPVAGRDMIGPMIRDDSKLFDPLSWLLAHDCKPEILRDADGRPRRLLLHHDRRGAPAPERVARATMIAERFKHLILLQLDVKKGERPRSVRWLLAHGLVELKGGRYRRPR
;
A
#
# COMPACT_ATOMS: atom_id res chain seq x y z
N MET A 1 -34.47 44.98 18.08
CA MET A 1 -34.22 43.55 18.39
C MET A 1 -33.56 42.93 17.17
N ARG A 2 -32.33 42.41 17.30
CA ARG A 2 -31.53 41.89 16.17
C ARG A 2 -31.93 40.45 15.89
N THR A 3 -32.45 40.17 14.71
CA THR A 3 -32.66 38.82 14.18
C THR A 3 -31.35 38.29 13.62
N HIS A 4 -30.75 37.29 14.27
CA HIS A 4 -29.65 36.51 13.72
C HIS A 4 -30.23 35.45 12.76
N PRO A 5 -29.78 35.36 11.49
CA PRO A 5 -30.01 34.16 10.69
C PRO A 5 -28.88 33.15 10.94
N GLU A 6 -29.25 31.90 11.20
CA GLU A 6 -28.33 30.76 11.31
C GLU A 6 -27.60 30.49 9.99
N PRO A 7 -26.29 30.18 10.00
CA PRO A 7 -25.62 29.71 8.80
C PRO A 7 -26.01 28.25 8.51
N ARG A 8 -26.84 28.07 7.48
CA ARG A 8 -27.01 26.79 6.79
C ARG A 8 -25.66 26.38 6.20
N THR A 9 -24.94 25.51 6.90
CA THR A 9 -23.75 24.84 6.37
C THR A 9 -24.17 23.86 5.27
N HIS A 10 -24.33 24.38 4.06
CA HIS A 10 -24.21 23.60 2.84
C HIS A 10 -22.73 23.25 2.65
N LEU A 11 -22.32 22.07 3.09
CA LEU A 11 -21.06 21.47 2.66
C LEU A 11 -21.36 20.07 2.13
N HIS A 12 -21.56 20.07 0.80
CA HIS A 12 -21.28 19.04 -0.20
C HIS A 12 -21.25 17.58 0.28
N PRO A 13 -22.03 16.66 -0.32
CA PRO A 13 -21.73 15.25 -0.20
C PRO A 13 -20.29 15.07 -0.68
N VAL A 14 -19.43 14.57 0.20
CA VAL A 14 -18.13 14.01 -0.18
C VAL A 14 -18.44 12.83 -1.08
N ALA A 15 -18.66 13.16 -2.36
CA ALA A 15 -18.69 12.24 -3.45
C ALA A 15 -17.48 11.33 -3.26
N GLY A 16 -17.74 10.02 -3.27
CA GLY A 16 -16.73 8.99 -3.33
C GLY A 16 -15.93 9.20 -4.60
N ARG A 17 -15.00 10.15 -4.53
CA ARG A 17 -13.93 10.31 -5.49
C ARG A 17 -13.26 8.95 -5.41
N ASP A 18 -13.26 8.21 -6.51
CA ASP A 18 -12.39 7.08 -6.73
C ASP A 18 -10.98 7.43 -6.19
N MET A 19 -10.73 7.14 -4.91
CA MET A 19 -9.45 7.38 -4.25
C MET A 19 -8.41 6.36 -4.72
N ILE A 20 -8.85 5.49 -5.64
CA ILE A 20 -8.09 4.53 -6.41
C ILE A 20 -8.42 4.77 -7.89
N GLY A 21 -8.21 6.00 -8.39
CA GLY A 21 -8.01 6.15 -9.84
C GLY A 21 -7.02 5.08 -10.31
N PRO A 22 -7.19 4.48 -11.51
CA PRO A 22 -6.56 3.21 -11.85
C PRO A 22 -5.05 3.34 -11.71
N MET A 23 -4.48 2.75 -10.65
CA MET A 23 -3.07 2.95 -10.29
C MET A 23 -2.11 2.25 -11.27
N ILE A 24 -2.66 1.56 -12.26
CA ILE A 24 -1.95 1.03 -13.42
C ILE A 24 -2.79 1.40 -14.65
N ARG A 25 -2.72 2.67 -15.06
CA ARG A 25 -3.32 3.16 -16.32
C ARG A 25 -2.39 2.95 -17.52
N ASP A 26 -1.14 2.59 -17.27
CA ASP A 26 -0.07 2.62 -18.26
C ASP A 26 0.94 1.53 -17.93
N ASP A 27 1.26 0.65 -18.89
CA ASP A 27 2.30 -0.39 -18.74
C ASP A 27 3.69 0.22 -18.45
N SER A 28 3.83 1.53 -18.64
CA SER A 28 5.05 2.31 -18.37
C SER A 28 5.25 2.72 -16.90
N LYS A 29 4.23 2.67 -16.04
CA LYS A 29 4.36 2.98 -14.59
C LYS A 29 4.03 1.78 -13.73
N LEU A 30 5.06 0.96 -13.49
CA LEU A 30 5.02 -0.11 -12.50
C LEU A 30 4.74 0.47 -11.10
N PHE A 31 3.63 0.07 -10.49
CA PHE A 31 3.35 0.40 -9.09
C PHE A 31 4.19 -0.48 -8.16
N ASP A 32 5.03 0.14 -7.32
CA ASP A 32 5.78 -0.54 -6.26
C ASP A 32 5.10 -0.30 -4.89
N PRO A 33 4.35 -1.30 -4.36
CA PRO A 33 3.57 -1.12 -3.15
C PRO A 33 4.46 -0.94 -1.91
N LEU A 34 5.63 -1.60 -1.86
CA LEU A 34 6.55 -1.46 -0.73
C LEU A 34 7.16 -0.06 -0.69
N SER A 35 7.62 0.46 -1.83
CA SER A 35 8.11 1.84 -1.92
C SER A 35 7.03 2.86 -1.54
N TRP A 36 5.79 2.63 -1.98
CA TRP A 36 4.66 3.49 -1.62
C TRP A 36 4.41 3.49 -0.10
N LEU A 37 4.40 2.33 0.54
CA LEU A 37 4.19 2.22 1.99
C LEU A 37 5.30 2.94 2.78
N LEU A 38 6.57 2.72 2.40
CA LEU A 38 7.72 3.38 3.04
C LEU A 38 7.66 4.90 2.89
N ALA A 39 7.26 5.42 1.73
CA ALA A 39 7.08 6.86 1.49
C ALA A 39 5.92 7.47 2.31
N HIS A 40 5.01 6.64 2.83
CA HIS A 40 3.89 7.07 3.66
C HIS A 40 4.11 6.74 5.15
N ASP A 41 5.37 6.63 5.56
CA ASP A 41 5.79 6.33 6.95
C ASP A 41 5.19 5.02 7.49
N CYS A 42 4.84 4.10 6.59
CA CYS A 42 4.34 2.78 6.90
C CYS A 42 5.41 1.74 6.57
N LYS A 43 6.10 1.24 7.58
CA LYS A 43 7.16 0.22 7.46
C LYS A 43 6.53 -1.17 7.56
N PRO A 44 6.48 -1.95 6.47
CA PRO A 44 5.93 -3.30 6.51
C PRO A 44 7.00 -4.30 6.97
N GLU A 45 6.62 -5.27 7.78
CA GLU A 45 7.51 -6.31 8.30
C GLU A 45 6.88 -7.70 8.11
N ILE A 46 7.70 -8.69 7.73
CA ILE A 46 7.26 -10.09 7.68
C ILE A 46 7.48 -10.73 9.04
N LEU A 47 6.40 -11.15 9.68
CA LEU A 47 6.47 -12.18 10.71
C LEU A 47 6.60 -13.54 10.04
N ARG A 48 7.72 -14.21 10.33
CA ARG A 48 7.96 -15.59 9.94
C ARG A 48 7.47 -16.53 11.04
N ASP A 49 7.00 -17.72 10.66
CA ASP A 49 6.70 -18.79 11.61
C ASP A 49 7.97 -19.49 12.11
N ALA A 50 7.81 -20.52 12.94
CA ALA A 50 8.93 -21.31 13.48
C ALA A 50 9.74 -22.02 12.38
N ASP A 51 9.14 -22.29 11.22
CA ASP A 51 9.79 -22.91 10.06
C ASP A 51 10.47 -21.87 9.14
N GLY A 52 10.47 -20.59 9.53
CA GLY A 52 11.05 -19.49 8.77
C GLY A 52 10.20 -19.04 7.57
N ARG A 53 8.98 -19.56 7.42
CA ARG A 53 8.07 -19.21 6.32
C ARG A 53 7.32 -17.91 6.65
N PRO A 54 7.09 -17.03 5.67
CA PRO A 54 6.33 -15.81 5.87
C PRO A 54 4.88 -16.13 6.27
N ARG A 55 4.50 -15.82 7.51
CA ARG A 55 3.16 -16.10 8.06
C ARG A 55 2.24 -14.88 8.01
N ARG A 56 2.77 -13.70 8.33
CA ARG A 56 1.96 -12.48 8.43
C ARG A 56 2.75 -11.24 8.03
N LEU A 57 2.06 -10.27 7.44
CA LEU A 57 2.58 -8.93 7.20
C LEU A 57 2.10 -8.04 8.35
N LEU A 58 3.03 -7.39 9.05
CA LEU A 58 2.76 -6.33 10.02
C LEU A 58 3.02 -4.97 9.38
N LEU A 59 2.25 -3.96 9.78
CA LEU A 59 2.44 -2.58 9.34
C LEU A 59 2.79 -1.74 10.56
N HIS A 60 3.95 -1.11 10.53
CA HIS A 60 4.43 -0.20 11.56
C HIS A 60 4.33 1.23 11.04
N HIS A 61 3.50 2.05 11.69
CA HIS A 61 3.43 3.48 11.40
C HIS A 61 4.41 4.22 12.31
N ASP A 62 5.30 5.04 11.73
CA ASP A 62 6.25 5.84 12.50
C ASP A 62 5.49 6.92 13.30
N ARG A 63 5.79 7.03 14.60
CA ARG A 63 4.92 7.62 15.64
C ARG A 63 5.26 9.07 15.99
N ARG A 64 5.72 9.89 15.05
CA ARG A 64 5.77 11.35 15.30
C ARG A 64 4.36 11.93 15.17
N GLY A 65 3.49 11.56 16.12
CA GLY A 65 2.04 11.82 16.12
C GLY A 65 1.21 10.58 15.77
N ALA A 66 -0.05 10.56 16.21
CA ALA A 66 -1.00 9.53 15.78
C ALA A 66 -1.26 9.71 14.27
N PRO A 67 -1.03 8.69 13.43
CA PRO A 67 -1.29 8.81 12.00
C PRO A 67 -2.78 9.08 11.76
N ALA A 68 -3.08 9.95 10.81
CA ALA A 68 -4.47 10.22 10.42
C ALA A 68 -5.18 8.89 10.06
N PRO A 69 -6.41 8.64 10.55
CA PRO A 69 -7.12 7.37 10.33
C PRO A 69 -7.23 6.98 8.85
N GLU A 70 -7.40 7.95 7.97
CA GLU A 70 -7.45 7.76 6.52
C GLU A 70 -6.13 7.22 5.95
N ARG A 71 -4.99 7.66 6.49
CA ARG A 71 -3.65 7.21 6.06
C ARG A 71 -3.44 5.75 6.43
N VAL A 72 -3.85 5.37 7.64
CA VAL A 72 -3.81 3.98 8.12
C VAL A 72 -4.70 3.11 7.24
N ALA A 73 -5.96 3.52 7.02
CA ALA A 73 -6.91 2.78 6.19
C ALA A 73 -6.38 2.54 4.76
N ARG A 74 -5.80 3.58 4.14
CA ARG A 74 -5.19 3.44 2.80
C ARG A 74 -3.99 2.50 2.80
N ALA A 75 -3.09 2.61 3.78
CA ALA A 75 -1.93 1.74 3.90
C ALA A 75 -2.34 0.28 4.11
N THR A 76 -3.31 0.01 4.99
CA THR A 76 -3.89 -1.33 5.19
C THR A 76 -4.48 -1.88 3.91
N MET A 77 -5.26 -1.09 3.18
CA MET A 77 -5.85 -1.51 1.91
C MET A 77 -4.78 -1.87 0.86
N ILE A 78 -3.73 -1.06 0.71
CA ILE A 78 -2.61 -1.35 -0.21
C ILE A 78 -1.87 -2.62 0.23
N ALA A 79 -1.61 -2.76 1.54
CA ALA A 79 -0.93 -3.92 2.08
C ALA A 79 -1.71 -5.22 1.86
N GLU A 80 -3.02 -5.21 2.05
CA GLU A 80 -3.87 -6.38 1.78
C GLU A 80 -3.96 -6.69 0.28
N ARG A 81 -4.18 -5.66 -0.55
CA ARG A 81 -4.32 -5.84 -2.00
C ARG A 81 -3.05 -6.38 -2.65
N PHE A 82 -1.88 -5.96 -2.18
CA PHE A 82 -0.58 -6.33 -2.74
C PHE A 82 0.24 -7.24 -1.82
N LYS A 83 -0.41 -7.90 -0.84
CA LYS A 83 0.24 -8.71 0.20
C LYS A 83 1.30 -9.66 -0.35
N HIS A 84 0.96 -10.46 -1.35
CA HIS A 84 1.87 -11.44 -1.94
C HIS A 84 3.08 -10.77 -2.60
N LEU A 85 2.88 -9.64 -3.27
CA LEU A 85 3.97 -8.89 -3.90
C LEU A 85 4.89 -8.30 -2.84
N ILE A 86 4.33 -7.67 -1.80
CA ILE A 86 5.09 -7.13 -0.67
C ILE A 86 5.88 -8.23 0.04
N LEU A 87 5.29 -9.42 0.21
CA LEU A 87 6.00 -10.57 0.77
C LEU A 87 7.21 -10.96 -0.08
N LEU A 88 7.09 -11.03 -1.41
CA LEU A 88 8.23 -11.33 -2.30
C LEU A 88 9.31 -10.25 -2.27
N GLN A 89 8.90 -8.98 -2.13
CA GLN A 89 9.82 -7.86 -1.98
C GLN A 89 10.61 -7.93 -0.67
N LEU A 90 9.97 -8.35 0.42
CA LEU A 90 10.57 -8.48 1.75
C LEU A 90 11.20 -9.85 2.04
N ASP A 91 11.00 -10.85 1.17
CA ASP A 91 11.58 -12.19 1.32
C ASP A 91 13.06 -12.24 0.92
N VAL A 92 13.84 -11.42 1.60
CA VAL A 92 15.30 -11.31 1.50
C VAL A 92 15.94 -11.70 2.83
N LYS A 93 17.25 -11.95 2.85
CA LYS A 93 17.92 -12.27 4.12
C LYS A 93 17.85 -11.06 5.06
N LYS A 94 17.87 -11.32 6.37
CA LYS A 94 17.85 -10.26 7.37
C LYS A 94 19.04 -9.31 7.14
N GLY A 95 18.76 -8.01 7.02
CA GLY A 95 19.76 -6.98 6.74
C GLY A 95 19.99 -6.68 5.26
N GLU A 96 19.44 -7.47 4.35
CA GLU A 96 19.45 -7.15 2.92
C GLU A 96 18.36 -6.13 2.56
N ARG A 97 18.58 -5.41 1.46
CA ARG A 97 17.59 -4.48 0.92
C ARG A 97 16.41 -5.25 0.32
N PRO A 98 15.16 -4.80 0.54
CA PRO A 98 14.01 -5.37 -0.13
C PRO A 98 14.14 -5.30 -1.66
N ARG A 99 13.61 -6.30 -2.35
CA ARG A 99 13.58 -6.33 -3.82
C ARG A 99 12.55 -5.32 -4.33
N SER A 100 12.87 -4.67 -5.44
CA SER A 100 11.89 -3.84 -6.16
C SER A 100 10.99 -4.70 -7.04
N VAL A 101 9.80 -4.20 -7.38
CA VAL A 101 8.92 -4.88 -8.35
C VAL A 101 9.61 -5.09 -9.69
N ARG A 102 10.42 -4.11 -10.13
CA ARG A 102 11.20 -4.21 -11.37
C ARG A 102 12.22 -5.36 -11.31
N TRP A 103 12.86 -5.58 -10.16
CA TRP A 103 13.77 -6.71 -9.96
C TRP A 103 13.01 -8.04 -10.04
N LEU A 104 11.83 -8.13 -9.40
CA LEU A 104 11.00 -9.34 -9.44
C LEU A 104 10.53 -9.69 -10.86
N LEU A 105 10.15 -8.67 -11.66
CA LEU A 105 9.80 -8.85 -13.08
C LEU A 105 10.99 -9.33 -13.90
N ALA A 106 12.15 -8.68 -13.73
CA ALA A 106 13.37 -9.01 -14.47
C ALA A 106 13.87 -10.44 -14.21
N HIS A 107 13.57 -11.00 -13.03
CA HIS A 107 13.96 -12.37 -12.64
C HIS A 107 12.82 -13.38 -12.86
N GLY A 108 11.71 -12.98 -13.49
CA GLY A 108 10.59 -13.88 -13.76
C GLY A 108 9.95 -14.45 -12.48
N LEU A 109 9.98 -13.71 -11.37
CA LEU A 109 9.30 -14.12 -10.13
C LEU A 109 7.85 -13.61 -10.07
N VAL A 110 7.56 -12.56 -10.83
CA VAL A 110 6.22 -12.02 -11.06
C VAL A 110 6.06 -11.68 -12.54
N GLU A 111 4.83 -11.69 -13.03
CA GLU A 111 4.43 -11.20 -14.34
C GLU A 111 3.38 -10.11 -14.19
N LEU A 112 3.34 -9.14 -15.11
CA LEU A 112 2.26 -8.16 -15.19
C LEU A 112 1.31 -8.56 -16.32
N LYS A 113 0.07 -8.94 -15.99
CA LYS A 113 -0.94 -9.37 -16.96
C LYS A 113 -2.27 -8.67 -16.73
N GLY A 114 -2.69 -7.86 -17.71
CA GLY A 114 -3.91 -7.06 -17.63
C GLY A 114 -3.89 -6.07 -16.46
N GLY A 115 -2.74 -5.40 -16.25
CA GLY A 115 -2.55 -4.46 -15.15
C GLY A 115 -2.54 -5.08 -13.75
N ARG A 116 -2.32 -6.40 -13.62
CA ARG A 116 -2.23 -7.09 -12.33
C ARG A 116 -0.96 -7.92 -12.25
N TYR A 117 -0.27 -7.82 -11.11
CA TYR A 117 0.85 -8.70 -10.80
C TYR A 117 0.35 -10.10 -10.51
N ARG A 118 0.96 -11.09 -11.15
CA ARG A 118 0.65 -12.51 -10.97
C ARG A 118 1.94 -13.30 -10.79
N ARG A 119 1.80 -14.50 -10.22
CA ARG A 119 2.89 -15.48 -10.24
C ARG A 119 3.01 -16.05 -11.66
N PRO A 120 4.23 -16.15 -12.22
CA PRO A 120 4.44 -16.80 -13.49
C PRO A 120 3.99 -18.27 -13.40
N ARG A 121 3.34 -18.75 -14.45
CA ARG A 121 2.93 -20.15 -14.58
C ARG A 121 4.08 -21.03 -15.04
#